data_AF-A0A162B3Z6-F1
#
_entry.id   AF-A0A162B3Z6-F1
#
_cell.length_a   1.000
_cell.length_b   1.000
_cell.length_c   1.000
_cell.angle_alpha   90.00
_cell.angle_beta   90.00
_cell.angle_gamma   90.00
#
_symmetry.space_group_name_H-M   'P 1'
#
loop_
_entity.id
_entity.type
_entity.pdbx_description
1 polymer ?
#
loop_
_entity_poly.entity_id
_entity_poly.type
_entity_poly.pdbx_seq_one_letter_code
_entity_poly.pdbx_strand_id
1 'polypeptide(L)'
;MDSDDSEQMRSVVTDTRGKHRILAELKRLEQEARFLQEELDQLEKLEKASAACNELLTIVETSPDPLLPLTKGPTNPTWDRWFERPHDPSGCRCWIL
;
A
#
# COMPACT_ATOMS: atom_id res chain seq x y z
N MET A 1 37.12 33.84 -35.88
CA MET A 1 35.96 34.55 -35.29
C MET A 1 34.97 33.48 -34.81
N ASP A 2 35.46 32.47 -34.08
CA ASP A 2 34.75 31.19 -33.88
C ASP A 2 34.62 30.80 -32.39
N SER A 3 35.24 31.59 -31.51
CA SER A 3 35.26 31.34 -30.07
C SER A 3 34.00 31.86 -29.37
N ASP A 4 33.46 33.00 -29.81
CA ASP A 4 32.26 33.61 -29.20
C ASP A 4 30.97 32.79 -29.44
N ASP A 5 30.79 32.22 -30.64
CA ASP A 5 29.61 31.42 -30.99
C ASP A 5 29.53 30.12 -30.17
N SER A 6 30.68 29.52 -29.86
CA SER A 6 30.77 28.29 -29.07
C SER A 6 30.46 28.51 -27.59
N GLU A 7 30.84 29.65 -27.03
CA GLU A 7 30.53 30.03 -25.65
C GLU A 7 29.06 30.45 -25.49
N GLN A 8 28.50 31.14 -26.48
CA GLN A 8 27.09 31.54 -26.51
C GLN A 8 26.16 30.34 -26.68
N MET A 9 26.52 29.35 -27.50
CA MET A 9 25.80 28.08 -27.61
C MET A 9 25.82 27.29 -26.29
N ARG A 10 26.95 27.27 -25.57
CA ARG A 10 27.07 26.61 -24.26
C ARG A 10 26.20 27.27 -23.20
N SER A 11 26.13 28.60 -23.15
CA SER A 11 25.33 29.32 -22.15
C SER A 11 23.83 29.06 -22.33
N VAL A 12 23.34 29.05 -23.58
CA VAL A 12 21.93 28.73 -23.93
C VAL A 12 21.57 27.28 -23.57
N VAL A 13 22.46 26.32 -23.81
CA VAL A 13 22.23 24.91 -23.44
C VAL A 13 22.19 24.73 -21.92
N THR A 14 23.04 25.43 -21.17
CA THR A 14 22.99 25.39 -19.69
C THR A 14 21.73 26.05 -19.10
N ASP A 15 21.29 27.15 -19.71
CA ASP A 15 20.08 27.89 -19.31
C ASP A 15 18.81 27.08 -19.59
N THR A 16 18.72 26.44 -20.76
CA THR A 16 17.60 25.56 -21.09
C THR A 16 17.56 24.33 -20.18
N ARG A 17 18.68 23.66 -19.89
CA ARG A 17 18.68 22.49 -18.99
C ARG A 17 18.22 22.82 -17.57
N GLY A 18 18.62 23.97 -17.04
CA GLY A 18 18.15 24.47 -15.75
C GLY A 18 16.65 24.76 -15.75
N LYS A 19 16.15 25.44 -16.79
CA LYS A 19 14.73 25.72 -16.98
C LYS A 19 13.88 24.46 -17.08
N HIS A 20 14.30 23.46 -17.84
CA HIS A 20 13.57 22.18 -17.94
C HIS A 20 13.49 21.46 -16.58
N ARG A 21 14.58 21.48 -15.78
CA ARG A 21 14.57 20.91 -14.43
C ARG A 21 13.54 21.62 -13.54
N ILE A 22 13.57 22.95 -13.52
CA ILE A 22 12.63 23.75 -12.71
C ILE A 22 11.18 23.49 -13.15
N LEU A 23 10.91 23.42 -14.46
CA LEU A 23 9.58 23.12 -14.99
C LEU A 23 9.12 21.69 -14.63
N ALA A 24 10.02 20.71 -14.63
CA ALA A 24 9.69 19.35 -14.22
C ALA A 24 9.36 19.27 -12.72
N GLU A 25 10.14 19.95 -11.88
CA GLU A 25 9.88 20.05 -10.43
C GLU A 25 8.54 20.76 -10.16
N LEU A 26 8.26 21.85 -10.87
CA LEU A 26 7.01 22.58 -10.77
C LEU A 26 5.80 21.71 -11.17
N LYS A 27 5.88 21.01 -12.30
CA LYS A 27 4.83 20.07 -12.73
C LYS A 27 4.60 18.93 -11.74
N ARG A 28 5.67 18.42 -11.11
CA ARG A 28 5.57 17.40 -10.06
C ARG A 28 4.80 17.96 -8.85
N LEU A 29 5.17 19.15 -8.39
CA LEU A 29 4.49 19.80 -7.26
C LEU A 29 3.03 20.13 -7.57
N GLU A 30 2.73 20.60 -8.78
CA GLU A 30 1.34 20.82 -9.23
C GLU A 30 0.54 19.52 -9.22
N GLN A 31 1.13 18.42 -9.63
CA GLN A 31 0.48 17.11 -9.60
C GLN A 31 0.24 16.63 -8.17
N GLU A 32 1.22 16.78 -7.28
CA GLU A 32 1.07 16.45 -5.85
C GLU A 32 -0.03 17.30 -5.18
N ALA A 33 -0.08 18.60 -5.49
CA ALA A 33 -1.13 19.48 -4.99
C ALA A 33 -2.52 19.06 -5.47
N ARG A 34 -2.66 18.63 -6.73
CA ARG A 34 -3.93 18.08 -7.24
C ARG A 34 -4.34 16.80 -6.52
N PHE A 35 -3.42 15.85 -6.34
CA PHE A 35 -3.73 14.61 -5.63
C PHE A 35 -4.15 14.87 -4.18
N LEU A 36 -3.46 15.76 -3.46
CA LEU A 36 -3.86 16.13 -2.11
C LEU A 36 -5.25 16.77 -2.05
N GLN A 37 -5.59 17.61 -3.03
CA GLN A 37 -6.93 18.19 -3.12
C GLN A 37 -7.99 17.12 -3.34
N GLU A 38 -7.74 16.18 -4.26
CA GLU A 38 -8.65 15.05 -4.53
C GLU A 38 -8.82 14.13 -3.30
N GLU A 39 -7.75 13.88 -2.55
CA GLU A 39 -7.78 13.11 -1.30
C GLU A 39 -8.58 13.82 -0.21
N LEU A 40 -8.43 15.14 -0.07
CA LEU A 40 -9.22 15.93 0.88
C LEU A 40 -10.71 15.90 0.53
N ASP A 41 -11.06 16.06 -0.75
CA ASP A 41 -12.44 15.99 -1.23
C ASP A 41 -13.06 14.60 -1.01
N GLN A 42 -12.25 13.53 -0.99
CA GLN A 42 -12.70 12.19 -0.62
C GLN A 42 -12.86 12.05 0.89
N LEU A 43 -11.92 12.57 1.68
CA LEU A 43 -11.94 12.52 3.13
C LEU A 43 -13.15 13.24 3.72
N GLU A 44 -13.59 14.34 3.12
CA GLU A 44 -14.82 15.05 3.53
C GLU A 44 -16.09 14.21 3.33
N LYS A 45 -16.09 13.30 2.35
CA LYS A 45 -17.22 12.41 2.07
C LYS A 45 -17.19 11.13 2.90
N LEU A 46 -16.06 10.81 3.53
CA LEU A 46 -15.93 9.62 4.37
C LEU A 46 -16.70 9.79 5.67
N GLU A 47 -17.32 8.70 6.12
CA GLU A 47 -17.97 8.66 7.41
C GLU A 47 -16.96 8.66 8.56
N LYS A 48 -17.47 8.91 9.78
CA LYS A 48 -16.64 8.84 10.98
C LYS A 48 -16.06 7.44 11.13
N ALA A 49 -14.80 7.35 11.51
CA ALA A 49 -14.15 6.06 11.81
C ALA A 49 -14.95 5.22 12.82
N SER A 50 -15.62 5.85 13.79
CA SER A 50 -16.49 5.15 14.74
C SER A 50 -17.66 4.41 14.09
N ALA A 51 -18.23 4.95 13.00
CA ALA A 51 -19.33 4.31 12.28
C ALA A 51 -18.82 3.05 11.55
N ALA A 52 -17.76 3.20 10.76
CA ALA A 52 -17.10 2.09 10.09
C ALA A 52 -16.64 0.98 11.06
N CYS A 53 -16.08 1.35 12.22
CA CYS A 53 -15.69 0.38 13.24
C CYS A 53 -16.88 -0.38 13.84
N ASN A 54 -18.01 0.29 14.08
CA ASN A 54 -19.22 -0.37 14.59
C ASN A 54 -19.84 -1.31 13.55
N GLU A 55 -19.84 -0.92 12.28
CA GLU A 55 -20.27 -1.79 11.18
C GLU A 55 -19.38 -3.04 11.11
N LEU A 56 -18.06 -2.86 11.16
CA LEU A 56 -17.10 -3.97 11.17
C LEU A 56 -17.33 -4.92 12.35
N LEU A 57 -17.53 -4.39 13.56
CA LEU A 57 -17.84 -5.20 14.74
C LEU A 57 -19.13 -6.00 14.53
N THR A 58 -20.18 -5.36 14.00
CA THR A 58 -21.45 -6.02 13.71
C THR A 58 -21.26 -7.20 12.74
N ILE A 59 -20.47 -7.01 11.69
CA ILE A 59 -20.16 -8.06 10.70
C ILE A 59 -19.43 -9.23 11.37
N VAL A 60 -18.39 -8.93 12.16
CA VAL A 60 -17.58 -9.95 12.85
C VAL A 60 -18.39 -10.72 13.89
N GLU A 61 -19.31 -10.07 14.61
CA GLU A 61 -20.14 -10.71 15.63
C GLU A 61 -21.27 -11.56 15.04
N THR A 62 -21.76 -11.22 13.86
CA THR A 62 -22.93 -11.89 13.25
C THR A 62 -22.61 -13.31 12.78
N SER A 63 -21.40 -13.55 12.26
CA SER A 63 -21.00 -14.87 11.75
C SER A 63 -19.80 -15.42 12.51
N PRO A 64 -19.95 -16.56 13.22
CA PRO A 64 -18.84 -17.19 13.93
C PRO A 64 -17.77 -17.69 12.94
N ASP A 65 -16.52 -17.25 13.10
CA ASP A 65 -15.39 -17.69 12.27
C ASP A 65 -14.91 -19.10 12.68
N PRO A 66 -15.06 -20.15 11.84
CA PRO A 66 -14.73 -21.53 12.19
C PRO A 66 -13.27 -21.76 12.63
N LEU A 67 -12.36 -20.83 12.36
CA LEU A 67 -10.97 -20.86 12.82
C LEU A 67 -10.80 -20.36 14.26
N LEU A 68 -11.81 -19.70 14.83
CA LEU A 68 -11.73 -19.10 16.15
C LEU A 68 -12.35 -20.00 17.23
N PRO A 69 -11.74 -20.10 18.43
CA PRO A 69 -12.22 -20.93 19.54
C PRO A 69 -13.63 -20.57 20.05
N LEU A 70 -14.13 -19.39 19.69
CA LEU A 70 -15.43 -18.87 20.14
C LEU A 70 -16.61 -19.44 19.35
N THR A 71 -16.37 -20.26 18.34
CA THR A 71 -17.42 -20.80 17.49
C THR A 71 -18.19 -21.92 18.17
N LYS A 72 -19.50 -21.70 18.30
CA LYS A 72 -20.43 -22.73 18.80
C LYS A 72 -20.67 -23.74 17.67
N GLY A 73 -19.87 -24.79 17.65
CA GLY A 73 -20.01 -25.91 16.72
C GLY A 73 -19.11 -27.06 17.13
N PRO A 74 -19.36 -28.29 16.66
CA PRO A 74 -18.42 -29.38 16.88
C PRO A 74 -17.07 -29.03 16.23
N THR A 75 -16.00 -29.06 17.02
CA THR A 75 -14.62 -28.93 16.50
C THR A 75 -14.44 -29.91 15.37
N ASN A 76 -14.08 -29.44 14.18
CA ASN A 76 -13.89 -30.32 13.04
C ASN A 76 -12.51 -30.99 13.15
N PRO A 77 -12.43 -32.29 13.49
CA PRO A 77 -11.14 -32.96 13.71
C PRO A 77 -10.29 -33.08 12.44
N THR A 78 -10.84 -32.78 11.25
CA THR A 78 -10.05 -32.72 10.01
C THR A 78 -9.20 -31.46 9.91
N TRP A 79 -9.45 -30.44 10.74
CA TRP A 79 -8.71 -29.17 10.77
C TRP A 79 -7.37 -29.30 11.49
N ASP A 80 -7.27 -30.25 12.43
CA ASP A 80 -6.01 -30.60 13.11
C ASP A 80 -4.93 -31.02 12.09
N ARG A 81 -5.32 -31.55 10.92
CA ARG A 81 -4.38 -31.83 9.81
C ARG A 81 -3.65 -30.58 9.29
N TRP A 82 -4.29 -29.42 9.33
CA TRP A 82 -3.78 -28.17 8.76
C TRP A 82 -3.17 -27.24 9.82
N PHE A 83 -3.73 -27.25 11.04
CA PHE A 83 -3.33 -26.35 12.13
C PHE A 83 -2.50 -27.03 13.22
N GLU A 84 -2.60 -28.36 13.37
CA GLU A 84 -1.70 -29.13 14.22
C GLU A 84 -0.59 -29.78 13.39
N ARG A 85 0.57 -29.94 14.00
CA ARG A 85 1.69 -30.64 13.37
C ARG A 85 1.29 -32.10 13.15
N PRO A 86 1.66 -32.74 12.02
CA PRO A 86 1.41 -34.16 11.82
C PRO A 86 1.83 -34.97 13.05
N HIS A 87 0.88 -35.68 13.66
CA HIS A 87 1.08 -36.54 14.84
C HIS A 87 1.85 -37.82 14.51
N ASP A 88 2.65 -37.83 13.45
CA ASP A 88 3.49 -38.96 13.15
C ASP A 88 4.76 -38.91 14.02
N PRO A 89 4.98 -39.87 14.94
CA PRO A 89 6.24 -39.97 15.67
C PRO A 89 7.43 -40.24 14.73
N SER A 90 7.18 -40.54 13.45
CA SER A 90 8.18 -40.64 12.38
C SER A 90 8.18 -39.41 11.45
N GLY A 91 8.17 -38.21 12.02
CA GLY A 91 8.33 -36.97 11.25
C GLY A 91 9.54 -37.00 10.29
N CYS A 92 9.33 -36.62 9.03
CA CYS A 92 10.40 -36.45 8.06
C CYS A 92 11.41 -35.39 8.55
N ARG A 93 12.71 -35.70 8.47
CA ARG A 93 13.83 -34.81 8.84
C ARG A 93 14.18 -33.80 7.74
N CYS A 94 13.19 -33.27 7.03
CA CYS A 94 13.48 -32.22 6.06
C CYS A 94 13.69 -30.90 6.81
N TRP A 95 14.89 -30.35 6.67
CA TRP A 95 15.18 -28.96 7.04
C TRP A 95 14.64 -28.09 5.91
N ILE A 96 13.69 -27.22 6.23
CA ILE A 96 13.34 -26.13 5.31
C ILE A 96 14.55 -25.19 5.35
N LEU A 97 15.23 -25.07 4.20
CA LEU A 97 16.35 -24.16 3.96
C LEU A 97 15.92 -22.70 4.06
#